data_AF-A0A9W9AVY6-F1
#
_entry.id   AF-A0A9W9AVY6-F1
#
_cell.length_a   1.000
_cell.length_b   1.000
_cell.length_c   1.000
_cell.angle_alpha   90.00
_cell.angle_beta   90.00
_cell.angle_gamma   90.00
#
_symmetry.space_group_name_H-M   'P 1'
#
loop_
_entity.id
_entity.type
_entity.pdbx_description
1 polymer ?
#
loop_
_entity_poly.entity_id
_entity_poly.type
_entity_poly.pdbx_seq_one_letter_code
_entity_poly.pdbx_strand_id
1 'polypeptide(L)'
;CHECYKSLERAQTPPLSLCNSMWIGNIPFALRNLSIAERVLISRFFSAAYVVKLYPKKRGSRGMDKEMLTSALRGNVSSYFLNMKEIAGMVDEGFLPPKPSILAATIAVTFVGPRNIPLKALDPYFVVERDKVLHALQWLIANNPLYRDIKISMHNLQSLPERGVPEEI
;
A
#
# COMPACT_ATOMS: atom_id res chain seq x y z
N CYS A 1 -8.85 26.41 0.01
CA CYS A 1 -9.47 26.09 1.32
C CYS A 1 -9.53 27.37 2.17
N HIS A 2 -10.49 27.53 3.09
CA HIS A 2 -10.65 28.78 3.87
C HIS A 2 -9.46 29.06 4.81
N GLU A 3 -8.87 28.04 5.42
CA GLU A 3 -7.66 28.17 6.26
C GLU A 3 -6.43 28.61 5.45
N CYS A 4 -6.27 28.04 4.25
CA CYS A 4 -5.23 28.39 3.30
C CYS A 4 -5.34 29.86 2.91
N TYR A 5 -6.57 30.30 2.60
CA TYR A 5 -6.87 31.68 2.18
C TYR A 5 -6.57 32.69 3.30
N LYS A 6 -6.97 32.41 4.55
CA LYS A 6 -6.61 33.24 5.72
C LYS A 6 -5.10 33.38 5.95
N SER A 7 -4.34 32.33 5.65
CA SER A 7 -2.87 32.39 5.76
C SER A 7 -2.27 33.29 4.68
N LEU A 8 -2.79 33.19 3.45
CA LEU A 8 -2.37 34.03 2.32
C LEU A 8 -2.71 35.51 2.52
N GLU A 9 -3.87 35.84 3.10
CA GLU A 9 -4.23 37.23 3.45
C GLU A 9 -3.26 37.85 4.47
N ARG A 10 -2.62 37.03 5.31
CA ARG A 10 -1.59 37.45 6.26
C ARG A 10 -0.18 37.42 5.68
N ALA A 11 -0.04 37.21 4.36
CA ALA A 11 1.22 36.97 3.67
C ALA A 11 2.06 35.81 4.29
N GLN A 12 1.38 34.82 4.88
CA GLN A 12 1.99 33.64 5.47
C GLN A 12 1.77 32.41 4.60
N THR A 13 2.79 31.56 4.53
CA THR A 13 2.71 30.29 3.82
C THR A 13 1.75 29.34 4.56
N PRO A 14 0.68 28.84 3.91
CA PRO A 14 -0.23 27.91 4.55
C PRO A 14 0.52 26.69 5.10
N PRO A 15 0.21 26.22 6.33
CA PRO A 15 0.97 25.15 6.99
C PRO A 15 1.10 23.88 6.15
N LEU A 16 0.06 23.52 5.41
CA LEU A 16 0.00 22.32 4.55
C LEU A 16 0.34 22.61 3.09
N SER A 17 0.95 23.74 2.77
CA SER A 17 1.36 24.06 1.41
C SER A 17 2.52 23.16 0.96
N LEU A 18 2.61 22.93 -0.35
CA LEU A 18 3.69 22.14 -0.95
C LEU A 18 5.08 22.76 -0.72
N CYS A 19 5.16 24.10 -0.59
CA CYS A 19 6.42 24.79 -0.32
C CYS A 19 6.93 24.63 1.12
N ASN A 20 6.14 24.07 2.05
CA ASN A 20 6.60 23.73 3.40
C ASN A 20 7.30 22.36 3.47
N SER A 21 8.21 22.08 2.54
CA SER A 21 8.89 20.77 2.41
C SER A 21 7.94 19.56 2.29
N MET A 22 6.68 19.81 1.91
CA MET A 22 5.66 18.78 1.69
C MET A 22 5.68 18.28 0.24
N TRP A 23 6.42 18.96 -0.65
CA TRP A 23 6.66 18.53 -2.02
C TRP A 23 7.81 17.52 -2.09
N ILE A 24 7.46 16.26 -2.33
CA ILE A 24 8.41 15.15 -2.50
C ILE A 24 8.97 15.03 -3.93
N GLY A 25 8.60 15.94 -4.83
CA GLY A 25 8.96 15.85 -6.24
C GLY A 25 8.06 14.92 -7.04
N ASN A 26 8.49 14.65 -8.29
CA ASN A 26 7.80 13.71 -9.16
C ASN A 26 8.07 12.29 -8.71
N ILE A 27 7.00 11.50 -8.49
CA ILE A 27 7.13 10.08 -8.15
C ILE A 27 7.64 9.33 -9.38
N PRO A 28 8.78 8.60 -9.29
CA PRO A 28 9.34 7.81 -10.37
C PRO A 28 8.35 6.76 -10.88
N PHE A 29 8.45 6.41 -12.17
CA PHE A 29 7.55 5.43 -12.79
C PHE A 29 7.57 4.08 -12.05
N ALA A 30 8.75 3.61 -11.63
CA ALA A 30 8.93 2.35 -10.89
C ALA A 30 8.17 2.30 -9.55
N LEU A 31 7.81 3.45 -8.96
CA LEU A 31 7.08 3.52 -7.69
C LEU A 31 5.63 3.97 -7.86
N ARG A 32 5.30 4.61 -8.99
CA ARG A 32 3.99 5.24 -9.22
C ARG A 32 2.86 4.21 -9.41
N ASN A 33 3.16 3.09 -10.04
CA ASN A 33 2.18 2.09 -10.48
C ASN A 33 2.07 0.87 -9.55
N LEU A 34 2.58 0.98 -8.31
CA LEU A 34 2.56 -0.11 -7.34
C LEU A 34 1.21 -0.22 -6.61
N SER A 35 0.71 -1.44 -6.49
CA SER A 35 -0.45 -1.82 -5.68
C SER A 35 -0.15 -1.70 -4.18
N ILE A 36 -1.16 -1.87 -3.31
CA ILE A 36 -0.92 -1.79 -1.86
C ILE A 36 -0.02 -2.94 -1.38
N ALA A 37 -0.22 -4.14 -1.93
CA ALA A 37 0.58 -5.32 -1.61
C ALA A 37 2.02 -5.15 -2.09
N GLU A 38 2.23 -4.64 -3.31
CA GLU A 38 3.57 -4.37 -3.84
C GLU A 38 4.32 -3.32 -3.01
N ARG A 39 3.63 -2.26 -2.55
CA ARG A 39 4.22 -1.25 -1.66
C ARG A 39 4.68 -1.85 -0.33
N VAL A 40 3.90 -2.76 0.23
CA VAL A 40 4.27 -3.48 1.46
C VAL A 40 5.52 -4.33 1.20
N LEU A 41 5.58 -5.07 0.09
CA LEU A 41 6.72 -5.95 -0.24
C LEU A 41 8.04 -5.19 -0.45
N ILE A 42 7.99 -3.93 -0.88
CA ILE A 42 9.20 -3.08 -1.02
C ILE A 42 9.51 -2.24 0.22
N SER A 43 8.68 -2.30 1.27
CA SER A 43 8.84 -1.44 2.43
C SER A 43 9.87 -2.01 3.41
N ARG A 44 10.78 -1.15 3.89
CA ARG A 44 11.67 -1.47 5.02
C ARG A 44 10.98 -1.47 6.37
N PHE A 45 9.97 -0.60 6.51
CA PHE A 45 9.27 -0.35 7.76
C PHE A 45 7.78 -0.52 7.51
N PHE A 46 7.13 -1.33 8.33
CA PHE A 46 5.70 -1.63 8.21
C PHE A 46 4.92 -0.80 9.22
N SER A 47 3.87 -0.11 8.78
CA SER A 47 2.88 0.43 9.70
C SER A 47 2.05 -0.69 10.30
N ALA A 48 1.69 -0.56 11.58
CA ALA A 48 1.14 -1.64 12.39
C ALA A 48 -0.26 -2.18 11.99
N ALA A 49 -0.88 -1.70 10.91
CA ALA A 49 -1.92 -2.39 10.13
C ALA A 49 -2.41 -1.45 9.01
N TYR A 50 -2.65 -2.00 7.83
CA TYR A 50 -3.43 -1.36 6.77
C TYR A 50 -4.87 -1.85 6.86
N VAL A 51 -5.76 -1.06 7.46
CA VAL A 51 -7.20 -1.37 7.51
C VAL A 51 -7.90 -0.72 6.33
N VAL A 52 -8.29 -1.55 5.36
CA VAL A 52 -9.06 -1.09 4.20
C VAL A 52 -10.55 -1.27 4.50
N LYS A 53 -11.24 -0.16 4.79
CA LYS A 53 -12.71 -0.14 4.98
C LYS A 53 -13.40 0.17 3.66
N LEU A 54 -14.24 -0.77 3.22
CA LEU A 54 -14.99 -0.64 1.99
C LEU A 54 -16.47 -0.41 2.28
N TYR A 55 -17.02 0.62 1.63
CA TYR A 55 -18.42 1.01 1.73
C TYR A 55 -19.12 0.74 0.40
N PRO A 56 -19.79 -0.41 0.23
CA PRO A 56 -20.55 -0.71 -0.97
C PRO A 56 -21.73 0.26 -1.14
N LYS A 57 -21.98 0.72 -2.37
CA LYS A 57 -23.23 1.43 -2.71
C LYS A 57 -24.40 0.42 -2.70
N LYS A 58 -25.54 0.77 -2.09
CA LYS A 58 -26.75 -0.07 -2.13
C LYS A 58 -27.38 -0.04 -3.54
N ARG A 59 -27.57 -1.20 -4.18
CA ARG A 59 -28.82 -1.56 -4.92
C ARG A 59 -28.82 -3.01 -5.43
N GLY A 60 -30.00 -3.65 -5.37
CA GLY A 60 -30.22 -5.05 -5.69
C GLY A 60 -30.51 -5.34 -7.16
N SER A 61 -29.52 -5.30 -8.02
CA SER A 61 -29.64 -5.74 -9.42
C SER A 61 -28.55 -6.74 -9.77
N ARG A 62 -28.96 -7.87 -10.36
CA ARG A 62 -28.06 -8.80 -11.05
C ARG A 62 -27.32 -8.00 -12.14
N GLY A 63 -26.00 -8.12 -12.17
CA GLY A 63 -25.12 -7.32 -13.04
C GLY A 63 -24.60 -6.09 -12.33
N MET A 64 -23.44 -6.20 -11.66
CA MET A 64 -22.72 -5.07 -11.08
C MET A 64 -21.41 -4.93 -11.81
N ASP A 65 -21.20 -3.79 -12.49
CA ASP A 65 -19.91 -3.45 -13.07
C ASP A 65 -18.88 -3.19 -11.97
N LYS A 66 -17.64 -3.64 -12.21
CA LYS A 66 -16.51 -3.61 -11.25
C LYS A 66 -16.23 -2.18 -10.71
N GLU A 67 -16.61 -1.17 -11.49
CA GLU A 67 -16.48 0.26 -11.21
C GLU A 67 -17.54 0.80 -10.24
N MET A 68 -18.67 0.10 -10.07
CA MET A 68 -19.79 0.54 -9.20
C MET A 68 -19.68 0.09 -7.74
N LEU A 69 -18.70 -0.78 -7.40
CA LEU A 69 -18.58 -1.40 -6.08
C LEU A 69 -18.05 -0.45 -4.99
N THR A 70 -17.35 0.62 -5.35
CA THR A 70 -16.67 1.50 -4.38
C THR A 70 -17.15 2.93 -4.47
N SER A 71 -17.78 3.45 -3.42
CA SER A 71 -18.07 4.90 -3.32
C SER A 71 -16.82 5.73 -3.04
N ALA A 72 -15.83 5.14 -2.36
CA ALA A 72 -14.50 5.68 -2.08
C ALA A 72 -13.75 4.61 -1.27
N LEU A 73 -12.45 4.46 -1.49
CA LEU A 73 -11.57 3.76 -0.56
C LEU A 73 -11.23 4.74 0.56
N ARG A 74 -11.94 4.66 1.69
CA ARG A 74 -11.64 5.48 2.87
C ARG A 74 -10.69 4.72 3.76
N GLY A 75 -9.40 4.87 3.49
CA GLY A 75 -8.35 4.34 4.36
C GLY A 75 -8.30 5.14 5.65
N ASN A 76 -8.46 4.48 6.79
CA ASN A 76 -8.04 5.01 8.08
C ASN A 76 -6.75 4.29 8.45
N VAL A 77 -5.69 5.02 8.83
CA VAL A 77 -4.54 4.40 9.50
C VAL A 77 -4.96 4.16 10.94
N SER A 78 -5.10 2.90 11.33
CA SER A 78 -5.39 2.51 12.70
C SER A 78 -4.25 1.62 13.17
N SER A 79 -3.46 2.10 14.13
CA SER A 79 -2.36 1.34 14.70
C SER A 79 -2.92 0.28 15.65
N TYR A 80 -2.76 -1.00 15.32
CA TYR A 80 -3.04 -2.11 16.23
C TYR A 80 -1.74 -2.62 16.83
N PHE A 81 -1.81 -3.27 17.99
CA PHE A 81 -0.67 -4.01 18.51
C PHE A 81 -0.44 -5.23 17.63
N LEU A 82 0.53 -5.14 16.72
CA LEU A 82 1.07 -6.32 16.05
C LEU A 82 2.11 -6.97 16.95
N ASN A 83 2.18 -8.30 16.89
CA ASN A 83 3.26 -9.05 17.50
C ASN A 83 4.57 -8.75 16.75
N MET A 84 5.27 -7.70 17.17
CA MET A 84 6.53 -7.26 16.56
C MET A 84 7.58 -8.38 16.50
N LYS A 85 7.55 -9.35 17.43
CA LYS A 85 8.47 -10.50 17.40
C LYS A 85 8.20 -11.43 16.22
N GLU A 86 6.92 -11.62 15.90
CA GLU A 86 6.48 -12.48 14.80
C GLU A 86 6.73 -11.81 13.45
N ILE A 87 6.54 -10.49 13.36
CA ILE A 87 6.86 -9.70 12.17
C ILE A 87 8.37 -9.55 11.97
N ALA A 88 9.14 -9.32 13.03
CA ALA A 88 10.61 -9.30 12.96
C ALA A 88 11.16 -10.64 12.47
N GLY A 89 10.53 -11.77 12.82
CA GLY A 89 10.89 -13.08 12.27
C GLY A 89 10.53 -13.28 10.78
N MET A 90 9.61 -12.47 10.24
CA MET A 90 9.21 -12.49 8.82
C MET A 90 10.01 -11.52 7.96
N VAL A 91 10.73 -10.58 8.57
CA VAL A 91 11.52 -9.54 7.92
C VAL A 91 13.00 -9.82 8.17
N ASP A 92 13.71 -10.21 7.12
CA ASP A 92 15.16 -10.33 7.19
C ASP A 92 15.79 -8.93 7.08
N GLU A 93 16.59 -8.52 8.08
CA GLU A 93 17.10 -7.14 8.23
C GLU A 93 17.96 -6.66 7.04
N GLY A 94 18.35 -7.54 6.11
CA GLY A 94 19.09 -7.19 4.91
C GLY A 94 18.43 -7.57 3.58
N PHE A 95 17.25 -8.21 3.58
CA PHE A 95 16.69 -8.79 2.36
C PHE A 95 15.25 -8.37 2.06
N LEU A 96 15.03 -7.91 0.83
CA LEU A 96 13.70 -7.62 0.28
C LEU A 96 13.46 -8.36 -1.04
N PRO A 97 12.22 -8.70 -1.41
CA PRO A 97 11.02 -8.59 -0.58
C PRO A 97 11.07 -9.57 0.61
N PRO A 98 10.34 -9.30 1.71
CA PRO A 98 10.15 -10.26 2.79
C PRO A 98 9.32 -11.46 2.28
N LYS A 99 9.09 -12.45 3.15
CA LYS A 99 8.19 -13.56 2.82
C LYS A 99 6.77 -13.04 2.55
N PRO A 100 6.03 -13.59 1.58
CA PRO A 100 4.67 -13.15 1.25
C PRO A 100 3.69 -13.18 2.43
N SER A 101 3.96 -14.01 3.46
CA SER A 101 3.21 -14.06 4.72
C SER A 101 3.10 -12.70 5.43
N ILE A 102 4.00 -11.74 5.15
CA ILE A 102 3.89 -10.37 5.67
C ILE A 102 2.59 -9.68 5.23
N LEU A 103 2.07 -10.04 4.05
CA LEU A 103 0.87 -9.43 3.49
C LEU A 103 -0.34 -9.76 4.37
N ALA A 104 -0.48 -11.02 4.78
CA ALA A 104 -1.48 -11.46 5.75
C ALA A 104 -1.35 -10.73 7.10
N ALA A 105 -0.11 -10.51 7.55
CA ALA A 105 0.17 -9.89 8.85
C ALA A 105 -0.07 -8.36 8.86
N THR A 106 -0.01 -7.71 7.70
CA THR A 106 -0.04 -6.24 7.60
C THR A 106 -1.31 -5.69 6.96
N ILE A 107 -2.01 -6.46 6.13
CA ILE A 107 -3.20 -6.01 5.41
C ILE A 107 -4.43 -6.71 6.00
N ALA A 108 -5.35 -5.90 6.55
CA ALA A 108 -6.65 -6.37 7.01
C ALA A 108 -7.77 -5.71 6.19
N VAL A 109 -8.60 -6.53 5.54
CA VAL A 109 -9.73 -6.05 4.74
C VAL A 109 -11.02 -6.20 5.54
N THR A 110 -11.76 -5.10 5.74
CA THR A 110 -13.05 -5.13 6.43
C THR A 110 -14.16 -4.54 5.57
N PHE A 111 -15.19 -5.34 5.30
CA PHE A 111 -16.40 -4.89 4.62
C PHE A 111 -17.37 -4.27 5.62
N VAL A 112 -17.75 -3.01 5.40
CA VAL A 112 -18.72 -2.32 6.26
C VAL A 112 -20.00 -2.09 5.46
N GLY A 113 -20.98 -2.97 5.63
CA GLY A 113 -22.28 -2.87 4.94
C GLY A 113 -23.17 -4.10 5.14
N PRO A 114 -24.45 -4.05 4.71
CA PRO A 114 -25.44 -5.09 5.00
C PRO A 114 -25.21 -6.44 4.31
N ARG A 115 -24.13 -6.64 3.53
CA ARG A 115 -23.80 -7.92 2.88
C ARG A 115 -22.29 -8.10 2.69
N ASN A 116 -21.83 -9.35 2.82
CA ASN A 116 -20.46 -9.80 2.48
C ASN A 116 -20.22 -9.61 0.97
N ILE A 117 -19.36 -8.67 0.60
CA ILE A 117 -18.86 -8.57 -0.78
C ILE A 117 -17.74 -9.62 -0.94
N PRO A 118 -17.70 -10.38 -2.04
CA PRO A 118 -16.60 -11.32 -2.28
C PRO A 118 -15.27 -10.56 -2.46
N LEU A 119 -14.20 -11.03 -1.82
CA LEU A 119 -12.83 -10.49 -1.93
C LEU A 119 -12.35 -10.35 -3.39
N LYS A 120 -12.81 -11.23 -4.29
CA LYS A 120 -12.55 -11.18 -5.75
C LYS A 120 -12.93 -9.86 -6.43
N ALA A 121 -13.77 -9.04 -5.79
CA ALA A 121 -14.07 -7.69 -6.25
C ALA A 121 -12.87 -6.73 -6.17
N LEU A 122 -11.88 -7.05 -5.33
CA LEU A 122 -10.78 -6.17 -4.93
C LEU A 122 -9.44 -6.52 -5.55
N ASP A 123 -9.40 -7.52 -6.45
CA ASP A 123 -8.19 -7.94 -7.14
C ASP A 123 -7.28 -6.77 -7.57
N PRO A 124 -7.78 -5.67 -8.17
CA PRO A 124 -6.89 -4.59 -8.65
C PRO A 124 -6.04 -3.93 -7.55
N TYR A 125 -6.49 -3.96 -6.29
CA TYR A 125 -5.77 -3.34 -5.17
C TYR A 125 -4.71 -4.25 -4.57
N PHE A 126 -4.92 -5.57 -4.62
CA PHE A 126 -4.06 -6.59 -3.98
C PHE A 126 -3.24 -7.41 -4.96
N VAL A 127 -3.42 -7.21 -6.27
CA VAL A 127 -2.58 -7.84 -7.30
C VAL A 127 -1.12 -7.45 -7.08
N VAL A 128 -0.27 -8.46 -7.06
CA VAL A 128 1.17 -8.36 -7.07
C VAL A 128 1.65 -8.85 -8.43
N GLU A 129 2.57 -8.08 -9.01
CA GLU A 129 3.32 -8.42 -10.20
C GLU A 129 4.80 -8.47 -9.85
N ARG A 130 5.40 -9.67 -9.91
CA ARG A 130 6.78 -9.92 -9.47
C ARG A 130 7.79 -8.95 -10.09
N ASP A 131 7.62 -8.65 -11.38
CA ASP A 131 8.53 -7.78 -12.11
C ASP A 131 8.44 -6.33 -11.65
N LYS A 132 7.26 -5.87 -11.21
CA LYS A 132 7.13 -4.52 -10.62
C LYS A 132 7.87 -4.43 -9.30
N VAL A 133 7.73 -5.44 -8.44
CA VAL A 133 8.45 -5.50 -7.16
C VAL A 133 9.96 -5.48 -7.40
N LEU A 134 10.46 -6.27 -8.36
CA LEU A 134 11.87 -6.31 -8.72
C LEU A 134 12.38 -4.94 -9.21
N HIS A 135 11.71 -4.35 -10.20
CA HIS A 135 12.10 -3.06 -10.75
C HIS A 135 12.06 -1.94 -9.71
N ALA A 136 11.05 -1.95 -8.82
CA ALA A 136 10.94 -0.99 -7.73
C ALA A 136 12.11 -1.12 -6.75
N LEU A 137 12.47 -2.35 -6.35
CA LEU A 137 13.61 -2.59 -5.46
C LEU A 137 14.94 -2.17 -6.09
N GLN A 138 15.18 -2.53 -7.35
CA GLN A 138 16.38 -2.11 -8.08
C GLN A 138 16.48 -0.57 -8.15
N TRP A 139 15.36 0.10 -8.44
CA TRP A 139 15.31 1.56 -8.46
C TRP A 139 15.62 2.15 -7.08
N LEU A 140 15.04 1.59 -6.01
CA LEU A 140 15.25 2.04 -4.64
C LEU A 140 16.69 1.87 -4.18
N ILE A 141 17.32 0.72 -4.42
CA ILE A 141 18.73 0.47 -4.08
C ILE A 141 19.64 1.48 -4.77
N ALA A 142 19.37 1.81 -6.04
CA ALA A 142 20.18 2.74 -6.80
C ALA A 142 19.98 4.23 -6.40
N ASN A 143 18.78 4.61 -5.95
CA ASN A 143 18.40 6.03 -5.79
C ASN A 143 18.09 6.46 -4.35
N ASN A 144 17.91 5.52 -3.42
CA ASN A 144 17.54 5.81 -2.04
C ASN A 144 18.65 5.33 -1.08
N PRO A 145 19.34 6.23 -0.36
CA PRO A 145 20.37 5.87 0.61
C PRO A 145 19.89 4.88 1.68
N LEU A 146 18.59 4.90 2.02
CA LEU A 146 18.01 3.96 2.95
C LEU A 146 17.98 2.52 2.41
N TYR A 147 18.14 2.30 1.11
CA TYR A 147 18.09 0.95 0.51
C TYR A 147 19.47 0.43 0.12
N ARG A 148 20.55 1.16 0.44
CA ARG A 148 21.92 0.84 -0.01
C ARG A 148 22.39 -0.55 0.44
N ASP A 149 22.06 -0.95 1.67
CA ASP A 149 22.53 -2.21 2.25
C ASP A 149 21.56 -3.37 2.01
N ILE A 150 20.48 -3.14 1.27
CA ILE A 150 19.45 -4.14 1.01
C ILE A 150 19.85 -5.01 -0.18
N LYS A 151 19.70 -6.32 0.01
CA LYS A 151 19.86 -7.34 -1.02
C LYS A 151 18.50 -7.83 -1.49
N ILE A 152 18.41 -8.14 -2.78
CA ILE A 152 17.19 -8.70 -3.35
C ILE A 152 17.16 -10.21 -3.08
N SER A 153 16.20 -10.67 -2.29
CA SER A 153 15.94 -12.10 -2.09
C SER A 153 15.22 -12.66 -3.31
N MET A 154 15.99 -13.27 -4.22
CA MET A 154 15.43 -13.93 -5.40
C MET A 154 14.51 -15.09 -5.02
N HIS A 155 14.77 -15.76 -3.89
CA HIS A 155 13.92 -16.82 -3.38
C HIS A 155 12.51 -16.31 -3.03
N ASN A 156 12.42 -15.25 -2.23
CA ASN A 156 11.13 -14.65 -1.86
C ASN A 156 10.46 -14.02 -3.08
N LEU A 157 11.23 -13.39 -3.96
CA LEU A 157 10.72 -12.81 -5.20
C LEU A 157 10.08 -13.88 -6.09
N GLN A 158 10.69 -15.06 -6.23
CA GLN A 158 10.18 -16.18 -7.03
C GLN A 158 8.91 -16.81 -6.43
N SER A 159 8.71 -16.70 -5.11
CA SER A 159 7.47 -17.14 -4.45
C SER A 159 6.26 -16.25 -4.77
N LEU A 160 6.48 -15.05 -5.30
CA LEU A 160 5.39 -14.15 -5.73
C LEU A 160 4.83 -14.61 -7.09
N PRO A 161 3.51 -14.42 -7.32
CA PRO A 161 2.90 -14.69 -8.61
C PRO A 161 3.49 -13.76 -9.69
N GLU A 162 3.52 -14.24 -10.94
CA GLU A 162 3.90 -13.40 -12.08
C GLU A 162 2.96 -12.20 -12.18
N ARG A 163 1.65 -12.44 -12.06
CA ARG A 163 0.62 -11.43 -11.87
C ARG A 163 -0.61 -12.06 -11.23
N GLY A 164 -0.94 -11.66 -10.01
CA GLY A 164 -2.11 -12.20 -9.30
C GLY A 164 -2.21 -11.71 -7.86
N VAL A 165 -3.30 -12.05 -7.18
CA VAL A 165 -3.40 -11.83 -5.73
C VAL A 165 -2.65 -12.98 -5.04
N PRO A 166 -1.67 -12.71 -4.16
CA PRO A 166 -0.98 -13.74 -3.39
C PRO A 166 -1.97 -14.55 -2.53
N GLU A 167 -1.70 -15.84 -2.32
CA GLU A 167 -2.59 -16.74 -1.56
C GLU A 167 -2.72 -16.34 -0.08
N GLU A 168 -1.79 -15.53 0.42
CA GLU A 168 -1.74 -15.06 1.80
C GLU A 168 -2.73 -13.93 2.12
N ILE A 169 -3.38 -13.32 1.12
CA ILE A 169 -4.38 -12.23 1.29
C ILE A 169 -5.80 -12.78 1.18
#